data_AF-A0A9D4RGP7-F1
#
_entry.id   AF-A0A9D4RGP7-F1
#
_cell.length_a   1.000
_cell.length_b   1.000
_cell.length_c   1.000
_cell.angle_alpha   90.00
_cell.angle_beta   90.00
_cell.angle_gamma   90.00
#
_symmetry.space_group_name_H-M   'P 1'
#
loop_
_entity.id
_entity.type
_entity.pdbx_description
1 polymer ?
#
loop_
_entity_poly.entity_id
_entity_poly.type
_entity_poly.pdbx_seq_one_letter_code
_entity_poly.pdbx_strand_id
1 'polypeptide(L)'
;MASGGNNAKAIIFYDSEGANETSKTEVDKLRFFIEKNGGYTCQTDHEIRIPGTEVMNNIHNSINRYDRIIILITDQSASKGWFTFAVLSALENIIVENHMRLLVAYKGNRREDVGFLKTGLLSLTPKTFVDLTEWQGYERLLKQLKTPVCLDEELPAGNLHLGLVHSHISGYMCYVAEEFAKNKNWSEKCADYRKQHKLLIGKFLLVVPKTCTVPQQLPSNSAADIVISNVENVKFERNHAGKTRGYVVTIYQIKHVNNEVYVCAQVPTVLTAIPHLAKQHIGTINIALEHQRFCQAYQQIIDANGWADFLEIIQ
;
A
#
# COMPACT_ATOMS: atom_id res chain seq x y z
N MET A 1 18.64 42.09 -17.74
CA MET A 1 18.69 40.76 -17.07
C MET A 1 17.69 40.81 -15.93
N ALA A 2 16.48 40.31 -16.14
CA ALA A 2 15.42 40.36 -15.15
C ALA A 2 15.50 39.13 -14.23
N SER A 3 15.51 39.38 -12.92
CA SER A 3 15.43 38.40 -11.86
C SER A 3 14.18 37.52 -12.03
N GLY A 4 14.38 36.24 -12.36
CA GLY A 4 13.32 35.23 -12.34
C GLY A 4 12.88 34.98 -10.90
N GLY A 5 11.85 35.69 -10.45
CA GLY A 5 11.14 35.37 -9.22
C GLY A 5 10.59 33.96 -9.34
N ASN A 6 11.02 33.08 -8.44
CA ASN A 6 10.54 31.71 -8.37
C ASN A 6 9.10 31.76 -7.82
N ASN A 7 8.12 32.03 -8.69
CA ASN A 7 6.72 32.02 -8.31
C ASN A 7 6.34 30.60 -7.87
N ALA A 8 5.75 30.48 -6.68
CA ALA A 8 5.25 29.22 -6.19
C ALA A 8 4.23 28.64 -7.18
N LYS A 9 4.13 27.32 -7.27
CA LYS A 9 3.31 26.63 -8.27
C LYS A 9 2.19 25.86 -7.60
N ALA A 10 0.97 26.00 -8.14
CA ALA A 10 -0.18 25.20 -7.75
C ALA A 10 -0.73 24.42 -8.95
N ILE A 11 -1.24 23.22 -8.70
CA ILE A 11 -2.02 22.45 -9.69
C ILE A 11 -3.44 22.21 -9.20
N ILE A 12 -4.42 22.41 -10.09
CA ILE A 12 -5.83 22.11 -9.84
C ILE A 12 -6.20 20.83 -10.57
N PHE A 13 -6.57 19.80 -9.82
CA PHE A 13 -7.24 18.60 -10.32
C PHE A 13 -8.75 18.78 -10.27
N TYR A 14 -9.43 18.65 -11.40
CA TYR A 14 -10.89 18.76 -11.50
C TYR A 14 -11.44 17.82 -12.58
N ASP A 15 -12.71 17.41 -12.50
CA ASP A 15 -13.30 16.56 -13.53
C ASP A 15 -13.45 17.24 -14.89
N SER A 16 -12.46 17.12 -15.78
CA SER A 16 -12.49 17.68 -17.13
C SER A 16 -13.38 16.93 -18.12
N GLU A 17 -13.66 15.64 -17.88
CA GLU A 17 -14.42 14.77 -18.80
C GLU A 17 -15.93 14.88 -18.59
N GLY A 18 -16.37 15.23 -17.38
CA GLY A 18 -17.76 15.58 -17.06
C GLY A 18 -18.07 17.08 -17.11
N ALA A 19 -17.06 17.95 -17.25
CA ALA A 19 -17.22 19.40 -17.10
C ALA A 19 -18.25 19.99 -18.09
N ASN A 20 -19.42 20.32 -17.57
CA ASN A 20 -20.29 21.35 -18.15
C ASN A 20 -19.56 22.72 -18.15
N GLU A 21 -19.99 23.67 -18.99
CA GLU A 21 -19.41 25.02 -19.05
C GLU A 21 -19.26 25.68 -17.67
N THR A 22 -20.17 25.35 -16.75
CA THR A 22 -20.12 25.75 -15.34
C THR A 22 -18.85 25.27 -14.64
N SER A 23 -18.46 23.99 -14.76
CA SER A 23 -17.27 23.46 -14.10
C SER A 23 -15.98 24.10 -14.63
N LYS A 24 -15.90 24.33 -15.95
CA LYS A 24 -14.76 25.05 -16.56
C LYS A 24 -14.66 26.49 -16.06
N THR A 25 -15.80 27.18 -16.01
CA THR A 25 -15.90 28.55 -15.48
C THR A 25 -15.44 28.63 -14.02
N GLU A 26 -15.73 27.62 -13.21
CA GLU A 26 -15.29 27.59 -11.80
C GLU A 26 -13.80 27.33 -11.64
N VAL A 27 -13.22 26.46 -12.46
CA VAL A 27 -11.77 26.27 -12.50
C VAL A 27 -11.06 27.55 -12.93
N ASP A 28 -11.58 28.24 -13.94
CA ASP A 28 -11.02 29.50 -14.42
C ASP A 28 -11.10 30.61 -13.36
N LYS A 29 -12.22 30.72 -12.65
CA LYS A 29 -12.37 31.64 -11.50
C LYS A 29 -11.38 31.31 -10.38
N LEU A 30 -11.30 30.03 -10.01
CA LEU A 30 -10.40 29.55 -8.97
C LEU A 30 -8.93 29.84 -9.33
N ARG A 31 -8.54 29.50 -10.56
CA ARG A 31 -7.23 29.78 -11.13
C ARG A 31 -6.91 31.28 -11.06
N PHE A 32 -7.80 32.12 -11.58
CA PHE A 32 -7.62 33.57 -11.56
C PHE A 32 -7.42 34.08 -10.13
N PHE A 33 -8.23 33.58 -9.19
CA PHE A 33 -8.15 34.01 -7.80
C PHE A 33 -6.82 33.64 -7.15
N ILE A 34 -6.33 32.41 -7.39
CA ILE A 34 -5.04 31.92 -6.91
C ILE A 34 -3.87 32.69 -7.52
N GLU A 35 -3.91 32.93 -8.82
CA GLU A 35 -2.84 33.65 -9.54
C GLU A 35 -2.76 35.12 -9.14
N LYS A 36 -3.90 35.80 -9.00
CA LYS A 36 -3.94 37.22 -8.67
C LYS A 36 -3.70 37.53 -7.19
N ASN A 37 -4.23 36.70 -6.29
CA ASN A 37 -4.25 37.01 -4.86
C ASN A 37 -3.38 36.07 -4.02
N GLY A 38 -3.10 34.87 -4.55
CA GLY A 38 -2.28 33.85 -3.90
C GLY A 38 -0.79 34.00 -4.17
N GLY A 39 -0.40 34.58 -5.31
CA GLY A 39 0.99 34.64 -5.75
C GLY A 39 1.52 33.30 -6.29
N TYR A 40 0.62 32.42 -6.71
CA TYR A 40 0.95 31.12 -7.30
C TYR A 40 0.73 31.13 -8.80
N THR A 41 1.63 30.53 -9.56
CA THR A 41 1.36 30.14 -10.95
C THR A 41 0.51 28.88 -10.93
N CYS A 42 -0.64 28.88 -11.58
CA CYS A 42 -1.59 27.78 -11.49
C CYS A 42 -1.72 27.06 -12.85
N GLN A 43 -1.62 25.73 -12.80
CA GLN A 43 -1.96 24.86 -13.94
C GLN A 43 -3.15 23.97 -13.60
N THR A 44 -3.81 23.48 -14.64
CA THR A 44 -4.88 22.48 -14.49
C THR A 44 -4.40 21.10 -14.92
N ASP A 45 -5.07 20.06 -14.45
CA ASP A 45 -4.75 18.69 -14.83
C ASP A 45 -4.96 18.43 -16.32
N HIS A 46 -5.86 19.17 -16.98
CA HIS A 46 -6.02 19.11 -18.44
C HIS A 46 -4.77 19.62 -19.18
N GLU A 47 -4.09 20.65 -18.66
CA GLU A 47 -2.90 21.24 -19.29
C GLU A 47 -1.67 20.30 -19.21
N ILE A 48 -1.63 19.39 -18.23
CA ILE A 48 -0.55 18.38 -18.10
C ILE A 48 -0.84 17.08 -18.87
N ARG A 49 -2.07 16.87 -19.34
CA ARG A 49 -2.46 15.72 -20.17
C ARG A 49 -2.11 16.00 -21.62
N ILE A 50 -0.86 15.79 -21.98
CA ILE A 50 -0.41 15.89 -23.36
C ILE A 50 -0.90 14.65 -24.14
N PRO A 51 -1.68 14.81 -25.23
CA PRO A 51 -2.13 13.68 -26.04
C PRO A 51 -0.96 12.81 -26.50
N GLY A 52 -1.13 11.48 -26.44
CA GLY A 52 -0.11 10.51 -26.84
C GLY A 52 1.02 10.29 -25.82
N THR A 53 0.92 10.87 -24.62
CA THR A 53 1.87 10.62 -23.53
C THR A 53 1.26 9.82 -22.39
N GLU A 54 2.11 9.20 -21.56
CA GLU A 54 1.66 8.41 -20.42
C GLU A 54 1.10 9.32 -19.31
N VAL A 55 -0.23 9.39 -19.26
CA VAL A 55 -1.00 10.27 -18.36
C VAL A 55 -0.62 10.07 -16.89
N MET A 56 -0.37 8.83 -16.47
CA MET A 56 -0.04 8.48 -15.08
C MET A 56 1.30 9.09 -14.65
N ASN A 57 2.33 8.93 -15.49
CA ASN A 57 3.65 9.49 -15.24
C ASN A 57 3.60 11.02 -15.25
N ASN A 58 2.81 11.65 -16.13
CA ASN A 58 2.65 13.10 -16.13
C ASN A 58 1.96 13.61 -14.86
N ILE A 59 0.93 12.93 -14.37
CA ILE A 59 0.26 13.28 -13.10
C ILE A 59 1.25 13.16 -11.94
N HIS A 60 1.96 12.03 -11.81
CA HIS A 60 2.93 11.82 -10.74
C HIS A 60 4.06 12.86 -10.78
N ASN A 61 4.65 13.10 -11.97
CA ASN A 61 5.69 14.10 -12.17
C ASN A 61 5.20 15.52 -11.87
N SER A 62 3.94 15.81 -12.19
CA SER A 62 3.35 17.12 -11.88
C SER A 62 3.20 17.28 -10.38
N ILE A 63 2.57 16.32 -9.69
CA ILE A 63 2.40 16.33 -8.24
C ILE A 63 3.73 16.64 -7.52
N ASN A 64 4.84 16.04 -7.97
CA ASN A 64 6.18 16.27 -7.38
C ASN A 64 6.79 17.66 -7.66
N ARG A 65 6.31 18.37 -8.69
CA ARG A 65 6.83 19.69 -9.12
C ARG A 65 6.05 20.87 -8.57
N TYR A 66 4.87 20.62 -7.98
CA TYR A 66 3.97 21.65 -7.48
C TYR A 66 4.07 21.81 -5.95
N ASP A 67 4.10 23.06 -5.49
CA ASP A 67 4.14 23.39 -4.06
C ASP A 67 2.79 23.14 -3.38
N ARG A 68 1.71 23.24 -4.15
CA ARG A 68 0.32 23.06 -3.71
C ARG A 68 -0.46 22.27 -4.73
N ILE A 69 -1.28 21.36 -4.23
CA ILE A 69 -2.19 20.52 -5.00
C ILE A 69 -3.58 20.84 -4.53
N ILE A 70 -4.47 21.20 -5.45
CA ILE A 70 -5.84 21.56 -5.15
C ILE A 70 -6.72 20.55 -5.85
N ILE A 71 -7.50 19.80 -5.09
CA ILE A 71 -8.53 18.91 -5.63
C ILE A 71 -9.84 19.67 -5.57
N LEU A 72 -10.44 19.94 -6.73
CA LEU A 72 -11.75 20.54 -6.83
C LEU A 72 -12.81 19.44 -7.00
N ILE A 73 -13.63 19.25 -5.97
CA ILE A 73 -14.75 18.32 -5.97
C ILE A 73 -16.02 19.06 -6.38
N THR A 74 -16.61 18.65 -7.51
CA THR A 74 -17.96 19.04 -7.93
C THR A 74 -18.90 17.85 -7.83
N ASP A 75 -20.20 18.08 -7.98
CA ASP A 75 -21.23 17.04 -7.88
C ASP A 75 -21.02 15.85 -8.85
N GLN A 76 -20.27 16.07 -9.95
CA GLN A 76 -20.01 15.05 -10.96
C GLN A 76 -18.68 14.31 -10.78
N SER A 77 -17.69 14.93 -10.08
CA SER A 77 -16.33 14.41 -9.97
C SER A 77 -16.22 13.15 -9.10
N ALA A 78 -17.07 13.05 -8.08
CA ALA A 78 -16.99 12.03 -7.03
C ALA A 78 -17.22 10.59 -7.53
N SER A 79 -17.85 10.44 -8.69
CA SER A 79 -18.22 9.13 -9.27
C SER A 79 -17.19 8.60 -10.28
N LYS A 80 -16.12 9.36 -10.57
CA LYS A 80 -15.18 9.06 -11.66
C LYS A 80 -13.90 8.39 -11.14
N GLY A 81 -13.53 7.29 -11.82
CA GLY A 81 -12.34 6.50 -11.47
C GLY A 81 -11.03 7.25 -11.66
N TRP A 82 -10.92 8.11 -12.69
CA TRP A 82 -9.71 8.89 -12.91
C TRP A 82 -9.48 9.89 -11.77
N PHE A 83 -10.54 10.59 -11.33
CA PHE A 83 -10.47 11.61 -10.30
C PHE A 83 -10.01 10.97 -8.99
N THR A 84 -10.62 9.84 -8.63
CA THR A 84 -10.20 8.96 -7.53
C THR A 84 -8.70 8.66 -7.60
N PHE A 85 -8.17 8.24 -8.76
CA PHE A 85 -6.75 7.94 -8.93
C PHE A 85 -5.84 9.16 -8.70
N ALA A 86 -6.16 10.31 -9.30
CA ALA A 86 -5.37 11.52 -9.17
C ALA A 86 -5.31 11.99 -7.71
N VAL A 87 -6.43 11.89 -6.99
CA VAL A 87 -6.48 12.16 -5.54
C VAL A 87 -5.59 11.20 -4.77
N LEU A 88 -5.71 9.87 -4.99
CA LEU A 88 -4.90 8.89 -4.28
C LEU A 88 -3.40 9.09 -4.51
N SER A 89 -3.00 9.42 -5.74
CA SER A 89 -1.60 9.71 -6.09
C SER A 89 -1.07 10.97 -5.40
N ALA A 90 -1.90 12.02 -5.32
CA ALA A 90 -1.54 13.25 -4.61
C ALA A 90 -1.37 13.01 -3.11
N LEU A 91 -2.20 12.16 -2.52
CA LEU A 91 -2.12 11.80 -1.10
C LEU A 91 -0.87 10.99 -0.77
N GLU A 92 -0.50 10.03 -1.62
CA GLU A 92 0.72 9.22 -1.45
C GLU A 92 1.98 10.09 -1.37
N ASN A 93 2.15 11.03 -2.30
CA ASN A 93 3.33 11.90 -2.33
C ASN A 93 3.40 12.84 -1.11
N ILE A 94 2.26 13.28 -0.57
CA ILE A 94 2.21 14.12 0.64
C ILE A 94 2.67 13.37 1.87
N ILE A 95 2.33 12.09 1.95
CA ILE A 95 2.81 11.21 3.02
C ILE A 95 4.33 11.06 2.90
N VAL A 96 4.87 10.78 1.71
CA VAL A 96 6.31 10.59 1.52
C VAL A 96 7.13 11.84 1.84
N GLU A 97 6.66 13.03 1.48
CA GLU A 97 7.41 14.28 1.61
C GLU A 97 7.19 15.02 2.94
N ASN A 98 6.36 14.51 3.85
CA ASN A 98 6.02 15.08 5.16
C ASN A 98 5.52 16.55 5.15
N HIS A 99 5.06 17.04 4.01
CA HIS A 99 4.61 18.42 3.83
C HIS A 99 3.16 18.41 3.36
N MET A 100 2.26 19.09 4.07
CA MET A 100 0.87 19.20 3.65
C MET A 100 0.77 20.09 2.41
N ARG A 101 0.70 19.46 1.24
CA ARG A 101 0.55 20.15 -0.05
C ARG A 101 -0.87 20.10 -0.60
N LEU A 102 -1.75 19.25 -0.04
CA LEU A 102 -3.11 19.05 -0.56
C LEU A 102 -4.17 19.91 0.13
N LEU A 103 -4.92 20.62 -0.71
CA LEU A 103 -6.14 21.32 -0.36
C LEU A 103 -7.31 20.67 -1.10
N VAL A 104 -8.38 20.37 -0.37
CA VAL A 104 -9.60 19.83 -0.96
C VAL A 104 -10.65 20.94 -0.98
N ALA A 105 -10.90 21.49 -2.15
CA ALA A 105 -11.96 22.45 -2.37
C ALA A 105 -13.21 21.72 -2.87
N TYR A 106 -14.39 22.09 -2.37
CA TYR A 106 -15.65 21.54 -2.87
C TYR A 106 -16.63 22.66 -3.20
N LYS A 107 -17.46 22.43 -4.22
CA LYS A 107 -18.54 23.35 -4.61
C LYS A 107 -19.78 22.53 -4.92
N GLY A 108 -20.86 22.76 -4.17
CA GLY A 108 -22.11 22.01 -4.30
C GLY A 108 -22.44 21.23 -3.04
N ASN A 109 -22.66 19.92 -3.17
CA ASN A 109 -23.13 19.04 -2.10
C ASN A 109 -22.33 19.14 -0.79
N ARG A 110 -23.01 18.81 0.33
CA ARG A 110 -22.40 18.78 1.66
C ARG A 110 -21.27 17.75 1.69
N ARG A 111 -20.26 18.03 2.53
CA ARG A 111 -19.09 17.17 2.81
C ARG A 111 -19.42 15.68 3.01
N GLU A 112 -20.61 15.37 3.52
CA GLU A 112 -21.07 14.03 3.91
C GLU A 112 -21.48 13.14 2.73
N ASP A 113 -21.75 13.73 1.56
CA ASP A 113 -22.33 13.07 0.40
C ASP A 113 -21.30 12.58 -0.63
N VAL A 114 -20.04 13.01 -0.50
CA VAL A 114 -18.96 12.58 -1.40
C VAL A 114 -18.43 11.23 -0.93
N GLY A 115 -18.99 10.14 -1.46
CA GLY A 115 -18.65 8.76 -1.07
C GLY A 115 -17.15 8.44 -1.08
N PHE A 116 -16.38 9.04 -2.00
CA PHE A 116 -14.92 8.89 -2.06
C PHE A 116 -14.17 9.52 -0.87
N LEU A 117 -14.72 10.56 -0.22
CA LEU A 117 -14.15 11.11 1.03
C LEU A 117 -14.27 10.14 2.22
N LYS A 118 -15.07 9.07 2.09
CA LYS A 118 -15.18 7.99 3.07
C LYS A 118 -14.12 6.90 2.87
N THR A 119 -13.24 7.02 1.87
CA THR A 119 -12.12 6.09 1.70
C THR A 119 -11.05 6.30 2.79
N GLY A 120 -10.48 5.20 3.27
CA GLY A 120 -9.57 5.19 4.42
C GLY A 120 -8.30 6.04 4.24
N LEU A 121 -7.81 6.22 3.01
CA LEU A 121 -6.65 7.08 2.76
C LEU A 121 -7.00 8.54 2.99
N LEU A 122 -8.11 9.01 2.40
CA LEU A 122 -8.55 10.38 2.61
C LEU A 122 -8.91 10.66 4.06
N SER A 123 -9.54 9.75 4.81
CA SER A 123 -9.83 9.99 6.23
C SER A 123 -8.57 10.16 7.08
N LEU A 124 -7.49 9.47 6.71
CA LEU A 124 -6.22 9.43 7.43
C LEU A 124 -5.24 10.56 7.03
N THR A 125 -5.38 11.17 5.85
CA THR A 125 -4.46 12.24 5.44
C THR A 125 -4.88 13.60 6.01
N PRO A 126 -3.95 14.34 6.62
CA PRO A 126 -4.17 15.74 6.99
C PRO A 126 -4.49 16.57 5.74
N LYS A 127 -5.65 17.22 5.73
CA LYS A 127 -6.20 17.94 4.57
C LYS A 127 -7.08 19.08 5.05
N THR A 128 -7.12 20.16 4.29
CA THR A 128 -8.06 21.25 4.55
C THR A 128 -9.22 21.20 3.57
N PHE A 129 -10.44 21.14 4.09
CA PHE A 129 -11.65 21.28 3.31
C PHE A 129 -12.02 22.75 3.18
N VAL A 130 -12.30 23.20 1.96
CA VAL A 130 -12.75 24.56 1.69
C VAL A 130 -14.03 24.53 0.87
N ASP A 131 -15.08 25.14 1.42
CA ASP A 131 -16.36 25.32 0.75
C ASP A 131 -16.30 26.52 -0.19
N LEU A 132 -16.42 26.31 -1.50
CA LEU A 132 -16.42 27.38 -2.51
C LEU A 132 -17.85 27.81 -2.92
N THR A 133 -18.88 27.41 -2.18
CA THR A 133 -20.25 27.91 -2.41
C THR A 133 -20.38 29.39 -2.07
N GLU A 134 -19.57 29.88 -1.11
CA GLU A 134 -19.55 31.27 -0.67
C GLU A 134 -18.18 31.94 -0.93
N TRP A 135 -18.16 33.26 -1.11
CA TRP A 135 -16.93 34.03 -1.34
C TRP A 135 -15.90 33.86 -0.22
N GLN A 136 -16.35 33.74 1.02
CA GLN A 136 -15.50 33.50 2.19
C GLN A 136 -14.67 32.20 2.07
N GLY A 137 -15.17 31.24 1.28
CA GLY A 137 -14.45 30.03 0.89
C GLY A 137 -13.15 30.32 0.18
N TYR A 138 -13.21 31.16 -0.84
CA TYR A 138 -12.05 31.55 -1.63
C TYR A 138 -10.98 32.22 -0.75
N GLU A 139 -11.37 33.11 0.16
CA GLU A 139 -10.43 33.74 1.10
C GLU A 139 -9.77 32.73 2.06
N ARG A 140 -10.54 31.77 2.56
CA ARG A 140 -10.00 30.66 3.37
C ARG A 140 -9.00 29.82 2.56
N LEU A 141 -9.29 29.53 1.30
CA LEU A 141 -8.37 28.81 0.42
C LEU A 141 -7.04 29.56 0.29
N LEU A 142 -7.06 30.86 0.04
CA LEU A 142 -5.83 31.67 -0.06
C LEU A 142 -5.02 31.69 1.22
N LYS A 143 -5.68 31.79 2.37
CA LYS A 143 -5.00 31.74 3.66
C LYS A 143 -4.28 30.40 3.85
N GLN A 144 -4.94 29.30 3.47
CA GLN A 144 -4.39 27.95 3.58
C GLN A 144 -3.26 27.70 2.58
N LEU A 145 -3.37 28.22 1.34
CA LEU A 145 -2.29 28.16 0.36
C LEU A 145 -0.99 28.74 0.92
N LYS A 146 -1.08 29.90 1.59
CA LYS A 146 0.06 30.63 2.15
C LYS A 146 0.59 30.04 3.47
N THR A 147 -0.15 29.14 4.12
CA THR A 147 0.27 28.56 5.40
C THR A 147 1.08 27.29 5.12
N PRO A 148 2.39 27.24 5.42
CA PRO A 148 3.13 25.99 5.41
C PRO A 148 2.66 25.17 6.61
N VAL A 149 2.02 24.03 6.35
CA VAL A 149 1.68 23.07 7.40
C VAL A 149 2.65 21.91 7.28
N CYS A 150 3.56 21.81 8.26
CA CYS A 150 4.37 20.61 8.44
C CYS A 150 3.47 19.52 9.04
N LEU A 151 3.68 18.29 8.60
CA LEU A 151 3.07 17.16 9.25
C LEU A 151 3.90 16.90 10.52
N ASP A 152 3.54 17.57 11.61
CA ASP A 152 4.13 17.36 12.95
C ASP A 152 3.60 16.07 13.61
N GLU A 153 2.70 15.36 12.93
CA GLU A 153 2.05 14.14 13.40
C GLU A 153 2.56 12.92 12.63
N GLU A 154 2.79 11.83 13.37
CA GLU A 154 3.15 10.51 12.84
C GLU A 154 2.22 10.12 11.68
N LEU A 155 2.77 10.00 10.47
CA LEU A 155 2.02 9.62 9.29
C LEU A 155 1.32 8.28 9.50
N PRO A 156 0.02 8.13 9.21
CA PRO A 156 -0.62 6.83 9.30
C PRO A 156 0.08 5.87 8.32
N ALA A 157 0.56 4.71 8.80
CA ALA A 157 1.39 3.77 8.04
C ALA A 157 0.67 3.09 6.84
N GLY A 158 -0.48 3.62 6.41
CA GLY A 158 -1.35 3.03 5.40
C GLY A 158 -1.81 1.63 5.79
N ASN A 159 -2.29 0.87 4.80
CA ASN A 159 -2.59 -0.55 4.97
C ASN A 159 -1.34 -1.39 4.69
N LEU A 160 -0.30 -1.22 5.51
CA LEU A 160 0.98 -1.91 5.39
C LEU A 160 0.81 -3.43 5.19
N HIS A 161 0.00 -4.07 6.05
CA HIS A 161 -0.30 -5.50 5.97
C HIS A 161 -0.77 -5.96 4.58
N LEU A 162 -1.63 -5.22 3.87
CA LEU A 162 -2.10 -5.63 2.54
C LEU A 162 -0.94 -5.67 1.54
N GLY A 163 -0.09 -4.65 1.53
CA GLY A 163 1.10 -4.61 0.67
C GLY A 163 2.05 -5.78 0.96
N LEU A 164 2.29 -6.08 2.24
CA LEU A 164 3.15 -7.20 2.66
C LEU A 164 2.55 -8.56 2.27
N VAL A 165 1.26 -8.76 2.51
CA VAL A 165 0.55 -9.99 2.16
C VAL A 165 0.58 -10.20 0.64
N HIS A 166 0.20 -9.21 -0.15
CA HIS A 166 0.22 -9.32 -1.61
C HIS A 166 1.63 -9.56 -2.14
N SER A 167 2.63 -8.86 -1.63
CA SER A 167 4.04 -9.07 -2.00
C SER A 167 4.49 -10.51 -1.75
N HIS A 168 4.15 -11.09 -0.59
CA HIS A 168 4.48 -12.47 -0.28
C HIS A 168 3.70 -13.47 -1.14
N ILE A 169 2.42 -13.23 -1.38
CA ILE A 169 1.57 -14.12 -2.17
C ILE A 169 2.06 -14.15 -3.63
N SER A 170 2.12 -13.00 -4.29
CA SER A 170 2.49 -12.90 -5.71
C SER A 170 3.97 -13.19 -5.96
N GLY A 171 4.83 -12.81 -5.01
CA GLY A 171 6.28 -12.97 -5.13
C GLY A 171 6.78 -14.36 -4.76
N TYR A 172 6.02 -15.14 -4.00
CA TYR A 172 6.48 -16.40 -3.43
C TYR A 172 5.39 -17.50 -3.41
N MET A 173 4.27 -17.29 -2.72
CA MET A 173 3.33 -18.40 -2.49
C MET A 173 2.64 -18.93 -3.74
N CYS A 174 2.32 -18.11 -4.73
CA CYS A 174 1.74 -18.62 -5.97
C CYS A 174 2.64 -19.69 -6.60
N TYR A 175 3.95 -19.49 -6.57
CA TYR A 175 4.92 -20.43 -7.11
C TYR A 175 5.06 -21.69 -6.24
N VAL A 176 5.06 -21.53 -4.92
CA VAL A 176 5.08 -22.68 -3.98
C VAL A 176 3.80 -23.50 -4.12
N ALA A 177 2.63 -22.86 -4.10
CA ALA A 177 1.33 -23.50 -4.25
C ALA A 177 1.24 -24.27 -5.57
N GLU A 178 1.73 -23.69 -6.68
CA GLU A 178 1.84 -24.41 -7.95
C GLU A 178 2.74 -25.63 -7.88
N GLU A 179 3.89 -25.55 -7.22
CA GLU A 179 4.76 -26.70 -7.02
C GLU A 179 4.08 -27.79 -6.17
N PHE A 180 3.32 -27.40 -5.14
CA PHE A 180 2.51 -28.34 -4.35
C PHE A 180 1.34 -28.95 -5.16
N ALA A 181 0.72 -28.19 -6.07
CA ALA A 181 -0.41 -28.65 -6.87
C ALA A 181 -0.01 -29.50 -8.09
N LYS A 182 1.05 -29.11 -8.81
CA LYS A 182 1.61 -29.85 -9.97
C LYS A 182 2.19 -31.17 -9.52
N ASN A 183 2.86 -31.17 -8.37
CA ASN A 183 3.25 -32.39 -7.70
C ASN A 183 2.06 -32.90 -6.87
N LYS A 184 1.01 -33.41 -7.53
CA LYS A 184 0.08 -34.35 -6.86
C LYS A 184 0.85 -35.48 -6.16
N ASN A 185 2.07 -35.74 -6.64
CA ASN A 185 3.17 -36.43 -5.97
C ASN A 185 4.30 -35.48 -5.48
N TRP A 186 4.06 -34.50 -4.61
CA TRP A 186 5.12 -33.95 -3.73
C TRP A 186 5.81 -35.13 -3.02
N SER A 187 5.03 -36.20 -2.87
CA SER A 187 5.36 -37.61 -2.74
C SER A 187 6.15 -38.26 -3.93
N GLU A 188 7.26 -37.69 -4.40
CA GLU A 188 8.38 -38.51 -4.92
C GLU A 188 9.62 -38.25 -4.07
N LYS A 189 10.13 -37.01 -4.04
CA LYS A 189 11.17 -36.62 -3.07
C LYS A 189 10.68 -36.67 -1.62
N CYS A 190 9.49 -36.12 -1.33
CA CYS A 190 8.87 -36.31 -0.03
C CYS A 190 8.15 -37.67 0.10
N ALA A 191 7.97 -38.48 -0.95
CA ALA A 191 7.46 -39.85 -0.78
C ALA A 191 8.57 -40.74 -0.31
N ASP A 192 9.76 -40.62 -0.89
CA ASP A 192 10.92 -41.33 -0.42
C ASP A 192 11.25 -40.88 1.00
N TYR A 193 11.07 -39.59 1.29
CA TYR A 193 11.09 -39.07 2.66
C TYR A 193 9.96 -39.62 3.54
N ARG A 194 8.70 -39.69 3.08
CA ARG A 194 7.56 -40.28 3.83
C ARG A 194 7.70 -41.80 4.05
N LYS A 195 8.33 -42.50 3.11
CA LYS A 195 8.67 -43.93 3.20
C LYS A 195 9.73 -44.14 4.27
N GLN A 196 10.68 -43.22 4.42
CA GLN A 196 11.72 -43.23 5.44
C GLN A 196 11.23 -42.65 6.79
N HIS A 197 10.30 -41.71 6.77
CA HIS A 197 9.83 -40.92 7.90
C HIS A 197 8.30 -40.86 7.91
N LYS A 198 7.66 -41.70 8.73
CA LYS A 198 6.21 -41.97 8.71
C LYS A 198 5.29 -40.77 8.98
N LEU A 199 5.80 -39.62 9.43
CA LEU A 199 5.00 -38.48 9.92
C LEU A 199 5.39 -37.14 9.26
N LEU A 200 5.32 -37.05 7.92
CA LEU A 200 5.37 -35.76 7.23
C LEU A 200 3.98 -35.14 7.13
N ILE A 201 3.77 -33.99 7.77
CA ILE A 201 2.54 -33.20 7.64
C ILE A 201 2.40 -32.76 6.18
N GLY A 202 1.27 -33.06 5.55
CA GLY A 202 0.96 -32.71 4.15
C GLY A 202 0.61 -31.25 3.91
N LYS A 203 0.88 -30.38 4.87
CA LYS A 203 0.62 -28.94 4.81
C LYS A 203 1.92 -28.15 4.85
N PHE A 204 1.90 -27.01 4.19
CA PHE A 204 2.87 -25.95 4.33
C PHE A 204 2.44 -25.06 5.50
N LEU A 205 3.29 -24.92 6.51
CA LEU A 205 3.03 -24.06 7.66
C LEU A 205 3.64 -22.68 7.46
N LEU A 206 2.80 -21.67 7.48
CA LEU A 206 3.22 -20.28 7.51
C LEU A 206 3.30 -19.81 8.97
N VAL A 207 4.51 -19.73 9.50
CA VAL A 207 4.76 -19.34 10.90
C VAL A 207 4.86 -17.81 10.98
N VAL A 208 3.89 -17.17 11.62
CA VAL A 208 3.76 -15.71 11.73
C VAL A 208 3.98 -15.28 13.18
N PRO A 209 5.23 -14.97 13.59
CA PRO A 209 5.52 -14.63 14.98
C PRO A 209 4.79 -13.34 15.39
N LYS A 210 4.16 -13.34 16.58
CA LYS A 210 3.46 -12.18 17.16
C LYS A 210 4.30 -10.90 17.24
N THR A 211 5.62 -11.03 17.32
CA THR A 211 6.55 -9.90 17.35
C THR A 211 6.90 -9.35 15.96
N CYS A 212 6.42 -9.99 14.88
CA CYS A 212 6.83 -9.77 13.49
C CYS A 212 8.36 -9.83 13.27
N THR A 213 9.10 -10.40 14.23
CA THR A 213 10.54 -10.58 14.13
C THR A 213 10.83 -11.90 13.43
N VAL A 214 11.46 -11.82 12.26
CA VAL A 214 11.77 -12.98 11.44
C VAL A 214 13.14 -13.53 11.85
N PRO A 215 13.22 -14.73 12.46
CA PRO A 215 14.51 -15.33 12.76
C PRO A 215 15.14 -15.89 11.48
N GLN A 216 16.47 -16.03 11.44
CA GLN A 216 17.17 -16.63 10.30
C GLN A 216 16.81 -18.12 10.12
N GLN A 217 16.51 -18.80 11.22
CA GLN A 217 16.01 -20.17 11.28
C GLN A 217 14.96 -20.27 12.37
N LEU A 218 14.03 -21.22 12.26
CA LEU A 218 13.10 -21.49 13.36
C LEU A 218 13.90 -21.84 14.64
N PRO A 219 13.56 -21.25 15.79
CA PRO A 219 14.34 -21.40 17.01
C PRO A 219 14.39 -22.88 17.44
N SER A 220 15.60 -23.38 17.67
CA SER A 220 15.84 -24.81 17.92
C SER A 220 15.33 -25.30 19.28
N ASN A 221 15.09 -24.39 20.24
CA ASN A 221 14.74 -24.69 21.64
C ASN A 221 13.54 -23.83 22.11
N SER A 222 12.32 -24.12 21.63
CA SER A 222 11.11 -23.36 22.02
C SER A 222 10.51 -23.80 23.36
N ALA A 223 10.87 -24.98 23.86
CA ALA A 223 10.56 -25.51 25.20
C ALA A 223 11.61 -26.58 25.57
N ALA A 224 11.76 -26.92 26.86
CA ALA A 224 12.78 -27.88 27.33
C ALA A 224 12.73 -29.26 26.63
N ASP A 225 11.58 -29.62 26.04
CA ASP A 225 11.33 -30.93 25.44
C ASP A 225 11.07 -30.89 23.92
N ILE A 226 11.13 -29.72 23.26
CA ILE A 226 10.89 -29.57 21.81
C ILE A 226 12.16 -29.12 21.10
N VAL A 227 12.64 -29.96 20.17
CA VAL A 227 13.80 -29.66 19.32
C VAL A 227 13.34 -29.47 17.88
N ILE A 228 13.67 -28.31 17.29
CA ILE A 228 13.40 -27.99 15.89
C ILE A 228 14.71 -27.96 15.12
N SER A 229 14.81 -28.73 14.05
CA SER A 229 16.00 -28.79 13.18
C SER A 229 15.63 -28.70 11.70
N ASN A 230 16.45 -27.99 10.93
CA ASN A 230 16.37 -28.00 9.47
C ASN A 230 16.96 -29.32 8.97
N VAL A 231 16.21 -30.05 8.15
CA VAL A 231 16.67 -31.35 7.63
C VAL A 231 16.91 -31.32 6.13
N GLU A 232 16.08 -30.58 5.38
CA GLU A 232 16.23 -30.48 3.93
C GLU A 232 15.75 -29.13 3.38
N ASN A 233 16.35 -28.71 2.28
CA ASN A 233 15.93 -27.54 1.50
C ASN A 233 15.58 -27.97 0.07
N VAL A 234 14.29 -27.96 -0.26
CA VAL A 234 13.77 -28.22 -1.60
C VAL A 234 13.89 -26.95 -2.43
N LYS A 235 14.67 -27.00 -3.52
CA LYS A 235 14.91 -25.85 -4.40
C LYS A 235 14.22 -26.02 -5.73
N PHE A 236 13.68 -24.94 -6.27
CA PHE A 236 13.13 -24.88 -7.62
C PHE A 236 13.32 -23.50 -8.22
N GLU A 237 13.18 -23.38 -9.55
CA GLU A 237 13.41 -22.13 -10.27
C GLU A 237 12.15 -21.67 -11.01
N ARG A 238 11.99 -20.35 -11.11
CA ARG A 238 10.96 -19.71 -11.93
C ARG A 238 11.51 -18.47 -12.61
N ASN A 239 11.01 -18.21 -13.81
CA ASN A 239 11.22 -16.93 -14.47
C ASN A 239 10.24 -15.91 -13.90
N HIS A 240 10.77 -14.84 -13.32
CA HIS A 240 9.99 -13.73 -12.76
C HIS A 240 10.66 -12.41 -13.16
N ALA A 241 9.87 -11.47 -13.71
CA ALA A 241 10.37 -10.17 -14.19
C ALA A 241 11.60 -10.27 -15.12
N GLY A 242 11.59 -11.24 -16.04
CA GLY A 242 12.67 -11.45 -17.02
C GLY A 242 13.95 -12.07 -16.45
N LYS A 243 13.96 -12.51 -15.19
CA LYS A 243 15.10 -13.19 -14.56
C LYS A 243 14.70 -14.54 -13.98
N THR A 244 15.58 -15.53 -14.10
CA THR A 244 15.43 -16.79 -13.38
C THR A 244 15.77 -16.58 -11.92
N ARG A 245 14.83 -16.93 -11.03
CA ARG A 245 14.94 -16.80 -9.59
C ARG A 245 14.81 -18.17 -8.94
N GLY A 246 15.72 -18.46 -8.01
CA GLY A 246 15.66 -19.65 -7.17
C GLY A 246 14.73 -19.43 -5.97
N TYR A 247 13.91 -20.45 -5.71
CA TYR A 247 12.99 -20.54 -4.58
C TYR A 247 13.40 -21.72 -3.71
N VAL A 248 13.24 -21.58 -2.39
CA VAL A 248 13.66 -22.59 -1.42
C VAL A 248 12.53 -22.83 -0.42
N VAL A 249 12.09 -24.07 -0.31
CA VAL A 249 11.18 -24.56 0.73
C VAL A 249 11.96 -25.41 1.70
N THR A 250 11.88 -25.09 2.99
CA THR A 250 12.59 -25.82 4.04
C THR A 250 11.70 -26.85 4.72
N ILE A 251 12.23 -28.06 4.88
CA ILE A 251 11.65 -29.13 5.68
C ILE A 251 12.32 -29.12 7.05
N TYR A 252 11.49 -28.99 8.09
CA TYR A 252 11.89 -29.05 9.48
C TYR A 252 11.48 -30.37 10.10
N GLN A 253 12.31 -30.87 11.01
CA GLN A 253 11.97 -31.94 11.94
C GLN A 253 11.70 -31.32 13.31
N ILE A 254 10.54 -31.66 13.85
CA ILE A 254 10.11 -31.30 15.19
C ILE A 254 10.12 -32.59 16.02
N LYS A 255 10.98 -32.65 17.02
CA LYS A 255 11.03 -33.75 17.99
C LYS A 255 10.44 -33.31 19.32
N HIS A 256 9.55 -34.11 19.87
CA HIS A 256 9.04 -33.96 21.22
C HIS A 256 9.03 -35.31 21.94
N VAL A 257 9.93 -35.47 22.90
CA VAL A 257 10.17 -36.71 23.66
C VAL A 257 10.48 -37.90 22.73
N ASN A 258 9.46 -38.70 22.37
CA ASN A 258 9.56 -39.89 21.51
C ASN A 258 8.85 -39.73 20.16
N ASN A 259 8.22 -38.57 19.91
CA ASN A 259 7.52 -38.29 18.68
C ASN A 259 8.38 -37.40 17.80
N GLU A 260 8.48 -37.76 16.52
CA GLU A 260 9.07 -36.91 15.51
C GLU A 260 8.07 -36.66 14.38
N VAL A 261 8.03 -35.42 13.93
CA VAL A 261 7.17 -34.98 12.84
C VAL A 261 7.99 -34.10 11.92
N TYR A 262 7.75 -34.26 10.62
CA TYR A 262 8.39 -33.46 9.60
C TYR A 262 7.36 -32.51 9.01
N VAL A 263 7.79 -31.29 8.69
CA VAL A 263 6.89 -30.28 8.16
C VAL A 263 7.60 -29.30 7.25
N CYS A 264 6.94 -28.90 6.18
CA CYS A 264 7.38 -27.76 5.39
C CYS A 264 6.91 -26.49 6.09
N ALA A 265 7.83 -25.61 6.46
CA ALA A 265 7.45 -24.39 7.16
C ALA A 265 8.30 -23.20 6.71
N GLN A 266 7.73 -22.01 6.86
CA GLN A 266 8.44 -20.76 6.61
C GLN A 266 7.88 -19.63 7.46
N VAL A 267 8.77 -18.73 7.86
CA VAL A 267 8.40 -17.41 8.36
C VAL A 267 8.37 -16.41 7.19
N PRO A 268 7.26 -15.70 6.93
CA PRO A 268 7.22 -14.72 5.84
C PRO A 268 8.24 -13.60 6.08
N THR A 269 9.23 -13.50 5.21
CA THR A 269 10.32 -12.51 5.34
C THR A 269 9.83 -11.07 5.22
N VAL A 270 8.69 -10.85 4.54
CA VAL A 270 8.01 -9.55 4.45
C VAL A 270 7.65 -8.96 5.82
N LEU A 271 7.49 -9.79 6.86
CA LEU A 271 7.20 -9.33 8.22
C LEU A 271 8.32 -8.47 8.81
N THR A 272 9.56 -8.60 8.32
CA THR A 272 10.70 -7.77 8.76
C THR A 272 10.46 -6.28 8.57
N ALA A 273 9.59 -5.88 7.64
CA ALA A 273 9.25 -4.49 7.41
C ALA A 273 8.54 -3.84 8.60
N ILE A 274 7.66 -4.57 9.31
CA ILE A 274 6.85 -4.04 10.41
C ILE A 274 7.73 -3.51 11.57
N PRO A 275 8.60 -4.31 12.20
CA PRO A 275 9.45 -3.80 13.28
C PRO A 275 10.52 -2.82 12.78
N HIS A 276 10.91 -2.88 11.50
CA HIS A 276 11.84 -1.90 10.93
C HIS A 276 11.21 -0.52 10.82
N LEU A 277 10.01 -0.43 10.24
CA LEU A 277 9.26 0.82 10.11
C LEU A 277 8.87 1.38 11.49
N ALA A 278 8.47 0.51 12.42
CA ALA A 278 8.16 0.92 13.80
C ALA A 278 9.38 1.56 14.50
N LYS A 279 10.60 1.07 14.25
CA LYS A 279 11.84 1.66 14.78
C LYS A 279 12.23 2.97 14.12
N GLN A 280 11.82 3.20 12.88
CA GLN A 280 12.12 4.43 12.14
C GLN A 280 11.15 5.56 12.46
N HIS A 281 10.18 5.35 13.36
CA HIS A 281 9.10 6.30 13.66
C HIS A 281 8.34 6.75 12.40
N ILE A 282 8.31 5.91 11.36
CA ILE A 282 7.50 6.14 10.16
C ILE A 282 6.08 5.69 10.52
N GLY A 283 5.36 6.59 11.17
CA GLY A 283 3.98 6.39 11.58
C GLY A 283 3.78 5.64 12.89
N THR A 284 2.55 5.73 13.41
CA THR A 284 2.11 5.04 14.63
C THR A 284 1.88 3.56 14.36
N ILE A 285 2.96 2.80 14.15
CA ILE A 285 2.87 1.36 13.87
C ILE A 285 2.66 0.59 15.17
N ASN A 286 1.44 0.10 15.36
CA ASN A 286 1.13 -0.89 16.37
C ASN A 286 1.42 -2.31 15.83
N ILE A 287 2.52 -2.90 16.27
CA ILE A 287 2.99 -4.22 15.81
C ILE A 287 1.92 -5.31 16.01
N ALA A 288 1.23 -5.32 17.15
CA ALA A 288 0.21 -6.32 17.45
C ALA A 288 -1.00 -6.19 16.51
N LEU A 289 -1.41 -4.95 16.21
CA LEU A 289 -2.49 -4.68 15.27
C LEU A 289 -2.11 -5.08 13.83
N GLU A 290 -0.91 -4.72 13.37
CA GLU A 290 -0.46 -5.08 12.02
C GLU A 290 -0.21 -6.59 11.87
N HIS A 291 0.23 -7.29 12.93
CA HIS A 291 0.27 -8.74 12.98
C HIS A 291 -1.12 -9.36 12.76
N GLN A 292 -2.12 -8.91 13.54
CA GLN A 292 -3.49 -9.39 13.42
C GLN A 292 -4.06 -9.15 12.02
N ARG A 293 -3.87 -7.93 11.49
CA ARG A 293 -4.33 -7.56 10.14
C ARG A 293 -3.64 -8.37 9.04
N PHE A 294 -2.33 -8.63 9.19
CA PHE A 294 -1.58 -9.49 8.28
C PHE A 294 -2.18 -10.91 8.26
N CYS A 295 -2.38 -11.54 9.43
CA CYS A 295 -2.97 -12.87 9.52
C CYS A 295 -4.38 -12.92 8.92
N GLN A 296 -5.22 -11.93 9.21
CA GLN A 296 -6.60 -11.86 8.68
C GLN A 296 -6.62 -11.72 7.16
N ALA A 297 -5.85 -10.79 6.60
CA ALA A 297 -5.78 -10.58 5.15
C ALA A 297 -5.20 -11.82 4.44
N TYR A 298 -4.22 -12.47 5.04
CA TYR A 298 -3.65 -13.69 4.50
C TYR A 298 -4.66 -14.84 4.50
N GLN A 299 -5.43 -15.01 5.58
CA GLN A 299 -6.48 -16.03 5.66
C GLN A 299 -7.56 -15.81 4.60
N GLN A 300 -7.99 -14.56 4.37
CA GLN A 300 -8.95 -14.25 3.31
C GLN A 300 -8.45 -14.69 1.93
N ILE A 301 -7.15 -14.55 1.65
CA ILE A 301 -6.56 -15.02 0.39
C ILE A 301 -6.50 -16.54 0.34
N ILE A 302 -6.18 -17.21 1.46
CA ILE A 302 -6.21 -18.67 1.55
C ILE A 302 -7.60 -19.20 1.21
N ASP A 303 -8.63 -18.63 1.83
CA ASP A 303 -10.03 -19.03 1.62
C ASP A 303 -10.47 -18.76 0.18
N ALA A 304 -10.15 -17.58 -0.36
CA ALA A 304 -10.50 -17.19 -1.72
C ALA A 304 -9.86 -18.05 -2.82
N ASN A 305 -8.68 -18.61 -2.56
CA ASN A 305 -7.96 -19.47 -3.51
C ASN A 305 -8.18 -20.97 -3.25
N GLY A 306 -8.94 -21.35 -2.22
CA GLY A 306 -9.14 -22.76 -1.84
C GLY A 306 -7.86 -23.43 -1.34
N TRP A 307 -6.99 -22.67 -0.67
CA TRP A 307 -5.67 -23.11 -0.24
C TRP A 307 -5.65 -23.78 1.15
N ALA A 308 -6.79 -23.83 1.85
CA ALA A 308 -6.90 -24.31 3.23
C ALA A 308 -6.45 -25.77 3.43
N ASP A 309 -6.53 -26.60 2.39
CA ASP A 309 -6.09 -28.00 2.46
C ASP A 309 -4.57 -28.14 2.44
N PHE A 310 -3.85 -27.15 1.90
CA PHE A 310 -2.39 -27.19 1.81
C PHE A 310 -1.69 -26.19 2.72
N LEU A 311 -2.29 -25.05 3.04
CA LEU A 311 -1.64 -23.93 3.74
C LEU A 311 -2.32 -23.69 5.08
N GLU A 312 -1.50 -23.60 6.13
CA GLU A 312 -1.99 -23.29 7.48
C GLU A 312 -1.13 -22.20 8.12
N ILE A 313 -1.79 -21.20 8.72
CA ILE A 313 -1.14 -20.10 9.42
C ILE A 313 -0.99 -20.48 10.89
N ILE A 314 0.24 -20.42 11.40
CA ILE A 314 0.58 -20.63 12.82
C ILE A 314 1.04 -19.30 13.40
N GLN A 315 0.44 -18.85 14.51
CA GLN A 315 0.72 -17.54 15.14
C GLN A 315 1.51 -17.64 16.45
#